data_AF-A0A3N5GMP5-F1
#
_entry.id   AF-A0A3N5GMP5-F1
#
_cell.length_a   1.000
_cell.length_b   1.000
_cell.length_c   1.000
_cell.angle_alpha   90.00
_cell.angle_beta   90.00
_cell.angle_gamma   90.00
#
_symmetry.space_group_name_H-M   'P 1'
#
loop_
_entity.id
_entity.type
_entity.pdbx_description
1 polymer ?
#
loop_
_entity_poly.entity_id
_entity_poly.type
_entity_poly.pdbx_seq_one_letter_code
_entity_poly.pdbx_strand_id
1 'polypeptide(L)'
;MDCKEVGRALFLFFDNELEEAMLSPFKDHVGRCCDCAKRVDYTRKLLLIVRERTIRCSAPDRLRHRILTSMPHRRVIPPPH
;
A
#
# COMPACT_ATOMS: atom_id res chain seq x y z
N MET A 1 11.64 11.58 11.25
CA MET A 1 11.83 12.00 9.86
C MET A 1 11.17 13.36 9.62
N ASP A 2 11.66 14.10 8.62
CA ASP A 2 11.14 15.42 8.21
C ASP A 2 10.23 15.35 6.96
N CYS A 3 9.66 16.48 6.56
CA CYS A 3 8.75 16.57 5.40
C CYS A 3 9.42 16.19 4.07
N LYS A 4 10.73 16.43 3.93
CA LYS A 4 11.50 16.13 2.71
C LYS A 4 11.74 14.63 2.62
N GLU A 5 12.09 14.00 3.73
CA GLU A 5 12.21 12.56 3.84
C GLU A 5 10.86 11.88 3.55
N VAL A 6 9.74 12.40 4.05
CA VAL A 6 8.39 11.87 3.75
C VAL A 6 8.13 11.90 2.25
N GLY A 7 8.47 13.01 1.58
CA GLY A 7 8.31 13.11 0.13
C GLY A 7 9.08 12.04 -0.65
N ARG A 8 10.30 11.69 -0.19
CA ARG A 8 11.10 10.62 -0.80
C ARG A 8 10.55 9.23 -0.51
N ALA A 9 10.05 9.01 0.70
CA ALA A 9 9.48 7.73 1.14
C ALA A 9 8.06 7.48 0.64
N LEU A 10 7.38 8.49 0.11
CA LEU A 10 5.94 8.45 -0.18
C LEU A 10 5.54 7.33 -1.13
N PHE A 11 6.23 7.19 -2.26
CA PHE A 11 5.91 6.15 -3.24
C PHE A 11 6.37 4.77 -2.77
N LEU A 12 7.56 4.67 -2.16
CA LEU A 12 8.03 3.44 -1.51
C LEU A 12 7.00 2.91 -0.50
N PHE A 13 6.36 3.80 0.26
CA PHE A 13 5.28 3.43 1.18
C PHE A 13 4.07 2.84 0.44
N PHE A 14 3.65 3.42 -0.69
CA PHE A 14 2.51 2.91 -1.47
C PHE A 14 2.81 1.60 -2.20
N ASP A 15 4.07 1.40 -2.60
CA ASP A 15 4.53 0.20 -3.28
C ASP A 15 4.87 -0.96 -2.32
N ASN A 16 4.78 -0.71 -1.00
CA ASN A 16 5.22 -1.61 0.08
C ASN A 16 6.72 -1.93 0.04
N GLU A 17 7.52 -1.01 -0.49
CA GLU A 17 8.99 -1.10 -0.58
C GLU A 17 9.70 -0.22 0.46
N LEU A 18 8.95 0.49 1.30
CA LEU A 18 9.54 1.25 2.41
C LEU A 18 10.08 0.29 3.48
N GLU A 19 11.33 0.48 3.87
CA GLU A 19 11.98 -0.30 4.93
C GLU A 19 11.15 -0.30 6.23
N GLU A 20 11.08 -1.46 6.89
CA GLU A 20 10.24 -1.66 8.07
C GLU A 20 10.58 -0.66 9.21
N ALA A 21 11.87 -0.38 9.40
CA ALA A 21 12.36 0.60 10.37
C ALA A 21 11.84 2.03 10.11
N MET A 22 11.49 2.34 8.85
CA MET A 22 11.01 3.66 8.43
C MET A 22 9.48 3.79 8.49
N LEU A 23 8.74 2.68 8.64
CA LEU A 23 7.27 2.69 8.66
C LEU A 23 6.71 3.49 9.84
N SER A 24 7.23 3.26 11.05
CA SER A 24 6.76 3.96 12.25
C SER A 24 7.10 5.47 12.19
N PRO A 25 8.35 5.89 11.92
CA PRO A 25 8.69 7.31 11.73
C PRO A 25 7.87 8.02 10.65
N PHE A 26 7.56 7.32 9.56
CA PHE A 26 6.72 7.85 8.47
C PHE A 26 5.29 8.09 8.92
N LYS A 27 4.65 7.08 9.53
CA LYS A 27 3.27 7.19 10.04
C LYS A 27 3.16 8.28 11.10
N ASP A 28 4.13 8.35 12.01
CA ASP A 28 4.16 9.35 13.08
C ASP A 28 4.32 10.78 12.56
N HIS A 29 5.12 10.99 11.51
CA HIS A 29 5.25 12.30 10.89
C HIS A 29 3.96 12.68 10.15
N VAL A 30 3.45 11.77 9.32
CA VAL A 30 2.22 11.98 8.54
C VAL A 30 1.03 12.29 9.46
N GLY A 31 0.94 11.62 10.61
CA GLY A 31 -0.11 11.87 11.61
C GLY A 31 -0.04 13.25 12.29
N ARG A 32 1.14 13.88 12.34
CA ARG A 32 1.36 15.18 12.99
C ARG A 32 1.44 16.35 12.02
N CYS A 33 1.84 16.12 10.77
CA CYS A 33 2.02 17.16 9.77
C CYS A 33 0.86 17.18 8.78
N CYS A 34 0.04 18.24 8.82
CA CYS A 34 -1.13 18.41 7.95
C CYS A 34 -0.78 18.37 6.44
N ASP A 35 0.35 18.97 6.05
CA ASP A 35 0.75 19.01 4.63
C ASP A 35 1.22 17.66 4.11
N CYS A 36 1.95 16.90 4.94
CA CYS A 36 2.33 15.53 4.62
C CYS A 36 1.10 14.60 4.56
N ALA A 37 0.12 14.77 5.47
CA ALA A 37 -1.15 14.06 5.41
C ALA A 37 -1.90 14.34 4.09
N LYS A 38 -2.04 15.62 3.71
CA LYS A 38 -2.66 16.01 2.43
C LYS A 38 -1.93 15.40 1.22
N ARG A 39 -0.61 15.37 1.23
CA ARG A 39 0.20 14.75 0.16
C ARG A 39 -0.04 13.25 0.05
N VAL A 40 -0.09 12.55 1.18
CA VAL A 40 -0.41 11.11 1.23
C VAL A 40 -1.81 10.86 0.67
N ASP A 41 -2.81 11.63 1.09
CA ASP A 41 -4.18 11.47 0.61
C ASP A 41 -4.34 11.80 -0.87
N TYR A 42 -3.68 12.86 -1.35
CA TYR A 42 -3.65 13.19 -2.76
C TYR A 42 -3.05 12.05 -3.59
N THR A 43 -1.91 11.51 -3.15
CA THR A 43 -1.22 10.41 -3.84
C THR A 43 -2.06 9.15 -3.84
N ARG A 44 -2.74 8.83 -2.74
CA ARG A 44 -3.71 7.73 -2.67
C ARG A 44 -4.80 7.88 -3.74
N LYS A 45 -5.40 9.06 -3.87
CA LYS A 45 -6.44 9.35 -4.88
C LYS A 45 -5.88 9.24 -6.29
N LEU A 46 -4.69 9.77 -6.55
CA LEU A 46 -4.01 9.66 -7.84
C LEU A 46 -3.81 8.18 -8.24
N LEU A 47 -3.28 7.36 -7.33
CA LEU A 47 -3.05 5.94 -7.60
C LEU A 47 -4.35 5.17 -7.88
N LEU A 48 -5.46 5.54 -7.22
CA LEU A 48 -6.76 4.97 -7.53
C LEU A 48 -7.21 5.30 -8.96
N ILE A 49 -7.08 6.57 -9.38
CA ILE A 49 -7.43 7.00 -10.74
C ILE A 49 -6.57 6.28 -11.78
N VAL A 50 -5.25 6.19 -11.56
CA VAL A 50 -4.34 5.47 -12.46
C VAL A 50 -4.75 4.00 -12.58
N ARG A 51 -5.10 3.37 -11.45
CA ARG A 51 -5.55 1.97 -11.39
C ARG A 51 -6.89 1.71 -12.07
N GLU A 52 -7.73 2.72 -12.21
CA GLU A 52 -9.04 2.63 -12.87
C GLU A 52 -8.91 2.88 -14.38
N ARG A 53 -8.00 3.77 -14.77
CA ARG A 53 -7.78 4.15 -16.17
C ARG A 53 -6.82 3.22 -16.94
N THR A 54 -6.03 2.43 -16.23
CA THR A 54 -5.12 1.46 -16.85
C THR A 54 -5.83 0.14 -17.14
N ILE A 55 -5.50 -0.49 -18.28
CA ILE A 55 -6.03 -1.80 -18.64
C ILE A 55 -5.57 -2.81 -17.60
N ARG A 56 -6.52 -3.43 -16.91
CA ARG A 56 -6.24 -4.53 -16.01
C ARG A 56 -6.27 -5.84 -16.77
N CYS A 57 -5.14 -6.53 -16.79
CA CYS A 57 -5.09 -7.92 -17.22
C CYS A 57 -5.35 -8.81 -16.01
N SER A 58 -6.28 -9.75 -16.15
CA SER A 58 -6.43 -10.82 -15.17
C SER A 58 -5.16 -11.67 -15.14
N ALA A 59 -4.66 -11.98 -13.94
CA ALA A 59 -3.58 -12.95 -13.80
C ALA A 59 -4.03 -14.31 -14.35
N PRO A 60 -3.15 -15.10 -15.00
CA PRO A 60 -3.52 -16.42 -15.51
C PRO A 60 -4.02 -17.35 -14.40
N ASP A 61 -5.03 -18.18 -14.71
CA ASP A 61 -5.64 -19.10 -13.74
C ASP A 61 -4.63 -20.05 -13.09
N ARG A 62 -3.60 -20.46 -13.85
CA ARG A 62 -2.51 -21.30 -13.34
C ARG A 62 -1.75 -20.62 -12.20
N LEU A 63 -1.56 -19.29 -12.25
CA LEU A 63 -0.92 -18.54 -11.16
C LEU A 63 -1.82 -18.51 -9.93
N ARG A 64 -3.12 -18.26 -10.11
CA ARG A 64 -4.11 -18.32 -9.03
C ARG A 64 -4.12 -19.70 -8.36
N HIS A 65 -4.17 -20.77 -9.15
CA HIS A 65 -4.15 -22.13 -8.64
C HIS A 65 -2.88 -22.42 -7.84
N ARG A 66 -1.70 -22.03 -8.35
CA ARG A 66 -0.43 -22.19 -7.62
C ARG A 66 -0.40 -21.43 -6.30
N ILE A 67 -0.91 -20.19 -6.25
CA ILE A 67 -0.95 -19.41 -5.01
C ILE A 67 -1.84 -20.12 -3.97
N LEU A 68 -3.04 -20.54 -4.37
CA LEU A 68 -4.00 -21.19 -3.46
C LEU A 68 -3.53 -22.55 -2.94
N THR A 69 -2.78 -23.31 -3.74
CA THR A 69 -2.25 -24.62 -3.32
C THR A 69 -0.93 -24.52 -2.55
N SER A 70 -0.09 -23.51 -2.84
CA SER A 70 1.23 -23.34 -2.21
C SER A 70 1.20 -22.49 -0.94
N MET A 71 0.14 -21.70 -0.71
CA MET A 71 -0.02 -20.87 0.48
C MET A 71 -1.28 -21.29 1.27
N PRO A 72 -1.19 -22.35 2.09
CA PRO A 72 -2.36 -22.94 2.77
C PRO A 72 -3.06 -22.04 3.82
N HIS A 73 -2.57 -20.82 4.09
CA HIS A 73 -2.91 -20.06 5.30
C HIS A 73 -3.27 -18.58 5.11
N ARG A 74 -4.06 -18.21 4.08
CA ARG A 74 -4.88 -16.99 4.25
C ARG A 74 -6.07 -17.35 5.14
N ARG A 75 -5.86 -17.29 6.46
CA ARG A 75 -6.85 -17.54 7.51
C ARG A 75 -8.22 -17.01 7.08
N VAL A 76 -9.19 -17.91 6.99
CA VAL A 76 -10.62 -17.60 6.97
C VAL A 76 -10.87 -16.78 8.24
N ILE A 77 -11.16 -15.48 8.08
CA ILE A 77 -11.72 -14.70 9.19
C ILE A 77 -13.12 -15.27 9.40
N PRO A 78 -13.44 -15.91 10.55
CA PRO A 78 -14.79 -16.41 10.78
C PRO A 78 -15.77 -15.23 10.83
N PRO A 79 -17.01 -15.41 10.36
CA PRO A 79 -18.03 -14.35 10.42
C PRO A 79 -18.35 -14.01 11.88
N PRO A 80 -18.68 -12.75 12.19
CA PRO A 80 -19.09 -12.38 13.55
C PRO A 80 -20.40 -13.06 13.91
N HIS A 81 -20.43 -13.71 15.07
CA HIS A 81 -21.65 -14.17 15.74
C HIS A 81 -22.30 -13.02 16.51
#